data_AF-A0A348VB81-F1
#
_entry.id   AF-A0A348VB81-F1
#
_cell.length_a   1.000
_cell.length_b   1.000
_cell.length_c   1.000
_cell.angle_alpha   90.00
_cell.angle_beta   90.00
_cell.angle_gamma   90.00
#
_symmetry.space_group_name_H-M   'P 1'
#
loop_
_entity.id
_entity.type
_entity.pdbx_description
1 polymer ?
#
loop_
_entity_poly.entity_id
_entity_poly.type
_entity_poly.pdbx_seq_one_letter_code
_entity_poly.pdbx_strand_id
1 'polypeptide(L)' 'TLHYRATLHDDGGFLLLHSAGSKPSNSEVDVPLVYADYYFLEALLRKEKIENDLSLTKK' A
#
# COMPACT_ATOMS: atom_id res chain seq x y z
N THR A 1 -12.28 -0.76 2.80
CA THR A 1 -11.02 -0.76 2.01
C THR A 1 -11.12 0.06 0.73
N LEU A 2 -12.31 0.25 0.14
CA LEU A 2 -12.51 1.07 -1.06
C LEU A 2 -12.17 2.56 -0.88
N HIS A 3 -12.25 3.10 0.34
CA HIS A 3 -11.99 4.52 0.62
C HIS A 3 -10.50 4.91 0.79
N TYR A 4 -9.57 3.95 0.68
CA TYR A 4 -8.13 4.20 0.89
C TYR A 4 -7.29 3.83 -0.32
N ARG A 5 -7.91 3.42 -1.42
CA ARG A 5 -7.23 3.00 -2.64
C ARG A 5 -7.66 3.92 -3.77
N ALA A 6 -6.69 4.28 -4.60
CA ALA A 6 -6.95 5.03 -5.81
C ALA A 6 -7.85 4.22 -6.76
N THR A 7 -8.61 4.93 -7.59
CA THR A 7 -9.39 4.28 -8.64
C THR A 7 -8.48 3.96 -9.84
N LEU A 8 -8.87 2.97 -10.65
CA LEU A 8 -8.04 2.51 -11.76
C LEU A 8 -7.92 3.62 -12.83
N HIS A 9 -6.69 4.06 -13.10
CA HIS A 9 -6.33 5.18 -14.00
C HIS A 9 -6.58 6.60 -13.45
N ASP A 10 -6.74 6.75 -12.13
CA ASP A 10 -6.92 8.04 -11.47
C ASP A 10 -5.72 8.37 -10.55
N ASP A 11 -5.77 9.49 -9.84
CA ASP A 11 -4.82 9.89 -8.80
C ASP A 11 -3.35 9.88 -9.28
N GLY A 12 -3.08 10.16 -10.55
CA GLY A 12 -1.73 10.23 -11.09
C GLY A 12 -0.94 8.91 -11.06
N GLY A 13 -1.61 7.77 -10.86
CA GLY A 13 -0.99 6.46 -10.78
C GLY A 13 -0.60 5.99 -9.38
N PHE A 14 -1.02 6.70 -8.33
CA PHE A 14 -0.88 6.22 -6.94
C PHE A 14 -1.80 5.02 -6.66
N LEU A 15 -1.44 4.19 -5.69
CA LEU A 15 -2.24 3.03 -5.26
C LEU A 15 -3.00 3.30 -3.96
N LEU A 16 -2.38 4.06 -3.04
CA LEU A 16 -2.95 4.39 -1.74
C LEU A 16 -3.27 5.89 -1.61
N LEU A 17 -4.47 6.15 -1.09
CA LEU A 17 -4.96 7.46 -0.72
C LEU A 17 -4.77 7.68 0.79
N HIS A 18 -4.75 8.95 1.21
CA HIS A 18 -4.75 9.34 2.63
C HIS A 18 -3.50 8.87 3.41
N SER A 19 -2.31 9.04 2.83
CA SER A 19 -1.07 8.80 3.55
C SER A 19 -0.67 10.04 4.38
N ALA A 20 0.08 9.82 5.46
CA ALA A 20 0.59 10.88 6.31
C ALA A 20 2.11 10.73 6.54
N GLY A 21 2.89 11.73 6.12
CA GLY A 21 4.34 11.75 6.29
C GLY A 21 4.77 12.26 7.67
N SER A 22 4.62 13.57 7.93
CA SER A 22 4.99 14.18 9.21
C SER A 22 3.86 15.04 9.78
N LYS A 23 3.00 14.39 10.57
CA LYS A 23 1.95 15.06 11.36
C LYS A 23 2.47 16.14 12.34
N PRO A 24 3.61 15.97 13.05
CA PRO A 24 4.09 16.99 13.98
C PRO A 24 4.67 18.23 13.29
N SER A 25 5.11 18.12 12.04
CA SER A 25 5.56 19.25 11.22
C SER A 25 4.46 19.79 10.29
N ASN A 26 3.23 19.27 10.40
CA ASN A 26 2.09 19.58 9.54
C ASN A 26 2.40 19.45 8.02
N SER A 27 3.31 18.56 7.67
CA SER A 27 3.78 18.34 6.31
C SER A 27 3.32 16.95 5.85
N GLU A 28 2.86 16.87 4.60
CA GLU A 28 2.37 15.64 3.98
C GLU A 28 1.24 14.97 4.78
N VAL A 29 0.25 15.74 5.22
CA VAL A 29 -0.95 15.20 5.88
C VAL A 29 -2.02 14.98 4.82
N ASP A 30 -2.51 13.74 4.71
CA ASP A 30 -3.64 13.35 3.85
C ASP A 30 -3.35 13.46 2.33
N VAL A 31 -2.14 13.06 1.94
CA VAL A 31 -1.69 13.08 0.55
C VAL A 31 -1.24 11.68 0.11
N PRO A 32 -1.35 11.34 -1.18
CA PRO A 32 -0.75 10.11 -1.69
C PRO A 32 0.79 10.20 -1.63
N LEU A 33 1.44 9.12 -1.20
CA LEU A 33 2.89 9.08 -0.98
C LEU A 33 3.50 7.88 -1.71
N VAL A 34 4.49 8.14 -2.57
CA VAL A 34 5.14 7.11 -3.40
C VAL A 34 5.74 5.99 -2.54
N TYR A 35 6.30 6.33 -1.38
CA TYR A 35 6.88 5.33 -0.47
C TYR A 35 5.82 4.46 0.22
N ALA A 36 4.60 4.96 0.42
CA ALA A 36 3.50 4.15 0.94
C ALA A 36 3.11 3.06 -0.06
N ASP A 37 3.05 3.40 -1.35
CA ASP A 37 2.76 2.45 -2.42
C ASP A 37 3.84 1.37 -2.55
N TYR A 38 5.12 1.74 -2.40
CA TYR A 38 6.23 0.78 -2.41
C TYR A 38 6.07 -0.28 -1.30
N TYR A 39 5.86 0.14 -0.06
CA TYR A 39 5.68 -0.79 1.06
C TYR A 39 4.37 -1.59 0.96
N PHE A 40 3.33 -1.01 0.36
CA PHE A 40 2.09 -1.71 0.10
C PHE A 40 2.29 -2.89 -0.86
N LEU A 41 2.99 -2.68 -1.98
CA LEU A 41 3.34 -3.75 -2.91
C LEU A 41 4.26 -4.80 -2.28
N GLU A 42 5.26 -4.36 -1.51
CA GLU A 42 6.15 -5.27 -0.79
C GLU A 42 5.36 -6.18 0.19
N ALA A 43 4.42 -5.61 0.93
CA ALA A 43 3.57 -6.36 1.86
C ALA A 43 2.70 -7.40 1.13
N LEU A 44 2.16 -7.06 -0.04
CA LEU A 44 1.39 -7.99 -0.88
C LEU A 44 2.27 -9.15 -1.38
N LEU A 45 3.48 -8.86 -1.86
CA LEU A 45 4.43 -9.89 -2.30
C LEU A 45 4.85 -10.81 -1.14
N ARG A 46 5.11 -10.25 0.05
CA ARG A 46 5.42 -11.04 1.25
C ARG A 46 4.25 -11.92 1.67
N LYS A 47 3.03 -11.38 1.62
CA LYS A 47 1.80 -12.15 1.90
C LYS A 47 1.64 -13.30 0.93
N GLU A 48 1.75 -13.05 -0.37
CA GLU A 48 1.65 -14.08 -1.42
C GLU A 48 2.70 -15.17 -1.21
N LYS A 49 3.95 -14.80 -0.92
CA LYS A 49 5.01 -15.77 -0.63
C LYS A 49 4.68 -16.64 0.57
N ILE A 50 4.19 -16.05 1.66
CA ILE A 50 3.79 -16.79 2.87
C ILE A 50 2.63 -17.74 2.56
N GLU A 51 1.61 -17.30 1.82
CA GLU A 51 0.46 -18.13 1.42
C GLU A 51 0.88 -19.29 0.51
N ASN A 52 1.79 -19.05 -0.43
CA ASN A 52 2.35 -20.08 -1.31
C ASN A 52 3.24 -21.08 -0.55
N ASP A 53 4.10 -20.62 0.35
CA ASP A 53 4.95 -21.50 1.19
C ASP A 53 4.11 -22.35 2.16
N LEU A 54 3.02 -21.78 2.70
CA LEU A 54 1.99 -22.50 3.47
C LEU A 54 1.24 -23.54 2.62
N SER A 55 1.04 -23.28 1.34
CA SER A 55 0.40 -24.24 0.42
C SER A 55 1.32 -25.42 0.09
N LEU A 56 2.64 -25.20 0.08
CA LEU A 56 3.67 -26.23 -0.16
C LEU A 56 3.89 -27.13 1.06
N THR A 57 3.68 -26.62 2.28
CA THR A 57 3.83 -27.39 3.53
C THR A 57 2.57 -28.17 3.93
N LYS A 58 1.40 -27.83 3.36
CA LYS A 58 0.13 -28.54 3.60
C LYS A 58 -0.17 -29.66 2.60
N LYS A 59 0.77 -29.97 1.71
CA LYS A 59 0.64 -31.02 0.69
C LYS A 59 1.39 -32.28 1.12
#